data_AF-A0A1M5SQN4-F1
#
_entry.id   AF-A0A1M5SQN4-F1
#
_cell.length_a   1.000
_cell.length_b   1.000
_cell.length_c   1.000
_cell.angle_alpha   90.00
_cell.angle_beta   90.00
_cell.angle_gamma   90.00
#
_symmetry.space_group_name_H-M   'P 1'
#
loop_
_entity.id
_entity.type
_entity.pdbx_description
1 polymer ?
#
loop_
_entity_poly.entity_id
_entity_poly.type
_entity_poly.pdbx_seq_one_letter_code
_entity_poly.pdbx_strand_id
1 'polypeptide(L)'
;MRIFADFINFLESKGIEIVIVIFPNTKYYNKFLDKKYENEFYRIIDTFKDKKFKLIDFSREGGFEEKDFIDFDHMSELGANKITNMINNILKCEKRVNC
;
A
#
# COMPACT_ATOMS: atom_id res chain seq x y z
N MET A 1 13.59 -7.28 9.91
CA MET A 1 12.32 -8.05 10.04
C MET A 1 12.42 -9.29 9.15
N ARG A 2 12.70 -10.47 9.73
CA ARG A 2 13.10 -11.69 8.97
C ARG A 2 12.00 -12.21 8.02
N ILE A 3 10.75 -12.23 8.49
CA ILE A 3 9.61 -12.77 7.73
C ILE A 3 9.39 -12.01 6.41
N PHE A 4 9.41 -10.67 6.44
CA PHE A 4 9.19 -9.87 5.24
C PHE A 4 10.33 -10.00 4.24
N ALA A 5 11.58 -10.04 4.71
CA ALA A 5 12.75 -10.27 3.85
C ALA A 5 12.67 -11.64 3.16
N ASP A 6 12.35 -12.69 3.92
CA ASP A 6 12.22 -14.06 3.41
C ASP A 6 11.08 -14.15 2.38
N PHE A 7 9.97 -13.43 2.61
CA PHE A 7 8.84 -13.38 1.68
C PHE A 7 9.18 -12.66 0.37
N ILE A 8 9.81 -11.48 0.43
CA ILE A 8 10.25 -10.74 -0.77
C ILE A 8 11.23 -11.59 -1.58
N ASN A 9 12.23 -12.19 -0.93
CA ASN A 9 13.19 -13.09 -1.60
C ASN A 9 12.51 -14.28 -2.27
N PHE A 10 11.51 -14.87 -1.61
CA PHE A 10 10.74 -15.97 -2.18
C PHE A 10 10.00 -15.54 -3.44
N LEU A 11 9.28 -14.42 -3.42
CA LEU A 11 8.56 -13.90 -4.59
C LEU A 11 9.51 -13.55 -5.74
N GLU A 12 10.63 -12.89 -5.45
CA GLU A 12 11.68 -12.59 -6.44
C GLU A 12 12.25 -13.86 -7.08
N SER A 13 12.49 -14.91 -6.29
CA SER A 13 13.00 -16.20 -6.79
C SER A 13 12.02 -16.89 -7.75
N LYS A 14 10.73 -16.52 -7.70
CA LYS A 14 9.68 -17.00 -8.60
C LYS A 14 9.44 -16.07 -9.78
N GLY A 15 10.19 -14.98 -9.92
CA GLY A 15 9.99 -13.98 -10.97
C GLY A 15 8.66 -13.22 -10.85
N ILE A 16 8.10 -13.14 -9.65
CA ILE A 16 6.84 -12.43 -9.39
C ILE A 16 7.13 -10.93 -9.23
N GLU A 17 6.40 -10.10 -9.98
CA GLU A 17 6.39 -8.66 -9.77
C GLU A 17 5.63 -8.32 -8.47
N ILE A 18 6.30 -7.63 -7.55
CA ILE A 18 5.78 -7.36 -6.22
C ILE A 18 5.21 -5.94 -6.19
N VAL A 19 3.93 -5.82 -5.83
CA VAL A 19 3.28 -4.53 -5.54
C VAL A 19 2.80 -4.54 -4.10
N ILE A 20 3.37 -3.66 -3.29
CA ILE A 20 2.98 -3.44 -1.89
C ILE A 20 2.04 -2.25 -1.86
N VAL A 21 0.86 -2.44 -1.25
CA VAL A 21 -0.15 -1.39 -1.13
C VAL A 21 -0.36 -1.07 0.34
N ILE A 22 -0.20 0.20 0.70
CA ILE A 22 -0.57 0.73 2.01
C ILE A 22 -1.99 1.28 1.89
N PHE A 23 -2.91 0.71 2.66
CA PHE A 23 -4.32 1.09 2.61
C PHE A 23 -4.56 2.43 3.34
N PRO A 24 -5.60 3.17 2.94
CA PRO A 24 -6.04 4.35 3.67
C PRO A 24 -6.63 3.92 5.02
N ASN A 25 -6.80 4.89 5.91
CA ASN A 25 -7.59 4.75 7.12
C ASN A 25 -8.54 5.93 7.27
N THR A 26 -9.48 5.82 8.20
CA THR A 26 -10.40 6.94 8.48
C THR A 26 -9.62 8.16 8.96
N LYS A 27 -10.07 9.36 8.57
CA LYS A 27 -9.47 10.64 9.02
C LYS A 27 -9.39 10.77 10.56
N TYR A 28 -10.31 10.12 11.27
CA TYR A 28 -10.36 10.14 12.73
C TYR A 28 -9.23 9.29 13.32
N TYR A 29 -8.95 8.14 12.72
CA TYR A 29 -7.85 7.27 13.14
C TYR A 29 -6.49 7.86 12.77
N ASN A 30 -6.35 8.38 11.55
CA ASN A 30 -5.11 8.99 11.05
C ASN A 30 -4.52 10.03 12.02
N LYS A 31 -5.39 10.87 12.60
CA LYS A 31 -5.02 11.95 13.52
C LYS A 31 -4.27 11.46 14.77
N PHE A 32 -4.51 10.22 15.20
CA PHE A 32 -3.94 9.66 16.41
C PHE A 32 -2.86 8.60 16.15
N LEU A 33 -2.52 8.36 14.87
CA LEU A 33 -1.40 7.49 14.54
C LEU A 33 -0.09 8.12 15.02
N ASP A 34 0.65 7.36 15.83
CA ASP A 34 1.96 7.78 16.28
C ASP A 34 2.95 7.70 15.11
N LYS A 35 3.46 8.89 14.73
CA LYS A 35 4.47 9.07 13.69
C LYS A 35 5.71 8.21 13.89
N LYS A 36 6.01 7.78 15.12
CA LYS A 36 7.10 6.84 15.39
C LYS A 36 6.92 5.53 14.62
N TYR A 37 5.72 4.97 14.61
CA TYR A 37 5.46 3.71 13.89
C TYR A 37 5.48 3.90 12.38
N GLU A 38 4.95 5.02 11.89
CA GLU A 38 5.02 5.40 10.48
C GLU A 38 6.48 5.53 10.01
N ASN A 39 7.29 6.28 10.76
CA ASN A 39 8.72 6.44 10.47
C ASN A 39 9.47 5.10 10.54
N GLU A 40 9.14 4.25 11.51
CA GLU A 40 9.73 2.91 11.61
C GLU A 40 9.34 2.03 10.41
N PHE A 41 8.09 2.08 9.96
CA PHE A 41 7.63 1.37 8.78
C PHE A 41 8.45 1.79 7.54
N TYR A 42 8.54 3.10 7.22
CA TYR A 42 9.29 3.53 6.05
C TYR A 42 10.80 3.25 6.18
N ARG A 43 11.37 3.38 7.40
CA ARG A 43 12.76 2.98 7.63
C ARG A 43 13.00 1.51 7.31
N ILE A 44 12.05 0.63 7.66
CA ILE A 44 12.14 -0.79 7.30
C ILE A 44 12.03 -0.95 5.79
N ILE A 45 11.06 -0.31 5.13
CA ILE A 45 10.90 -0.38 3.67
C ILE A 45 12.15 0.10 2.93
N ASP A 46 12.78 1.19 3.37
CA ASP A 46 14.00 1.74 2.79
C ASP A 46 15.19 0.77 2.82
N THR A 47 15.22 -0.15 3.81
CA THR A 47 16.25 -1.20 3.87
C THR A 47 16.12 -2.22 2.73
N PHE A 48 15.00 -2.22 2.01
CA PHE A 48 14.74 -3.08 0.87
C PHE A 48 14.72 -2.32 -0.47
N LYS A 49 15.14 -1.04 -0.53
CA LYS A 49 15.09 -0.24 -1.77
C LYS A 49 15.82 -0.86 -2.98
N ASP A 50 16.78 -1.74 -2.74
CA ASP A 50 17.53 -2.46 -3.78
C ASP A 50 16.76 -3.69 -4.33
N LYS A 51 15.62 -4.03 -3.73
CA LYS A 51 14.70 -5.09 -4.15
C LYS A 51 13.72 -4.58 -5.20
N LYS A 52 13.27 -5.48 -6.08
CA LYS A 52 12.30 -5.13 -7.13
C LYS A 52 10.88 -5.27 -6.59
N PHE A 53 10.41 -4.23 -5.90
CA PHE A 53 8.99 -4.05 -5.60
C PHE A 53 8.55 -2.63 -5.85
N LYS A 54 7.25 -2.48 -6.08
CA LYS A 54 6.57 -1.19 -6.13
C LYS A 54 5.85 -0.92 -4.83
N LEU A 55 5.94 0.30 -4.32
CA LEU A 55 5.12 0.76 -3.20
C LEU A 55 4.05 1.71 -3.71
N ILE A 56 2.78 1.42 -3.39
CA ILE A 56 1.64 2.32 -3.63
C ILE A 56 1.07 2.67 -2.26
N ASP A 57 1.02 3.95 -1.95
CA ASP A 57 0.67 4.42 -0.62
C ASP A 57 -0.59 5.28 -0.65
N PHE A 58 -1.70 4.74 -0.13
CA PHE A 58 -2.96 5.45 0.02
C PHE A 58 -3.17 5.99 1.44
N SER A 59 -2.25 5.76 2.38
CA SER A 59 -2.41 6.20 3.78
C SER A 59 -2.46 7.72 3.94
N ARG A 60 -1.90 8.44 2.96
CA ARG A 60 -1.86 9.90 2.87
C ARG A 60 -2.75 10.45 1.77
N GLU A 61 -3.40 9.59 0.99
CA GLU A 61 -4.25 9.99 -0.11
C GLU A 61 -5.61 10.48 0.41
N GLY A 62 -6.03 11.63 -0.10
CA GLY A 62 -7.34 12.17 0.17
C GLY A 62 -8.45 11.39 -0.56
N GLY A 63 -9.68 11.71 -0.21
CA GLY A 63 -10.83 11.28 -0.99
C GLY A 63 -11.50 10.00 -0.50
N PHE A 64 -11.01 9.33 0.56
CA PHE A 64 -11.77 8.29 1.26
C PHE A 64 -12.70 8.91 2.32
N GLU A 65 -13.96 8.49 2.31
CA GLU A 65 -15.01 8.95 3.23
C GLU A 65 -15.39 7.84 4.20
N GLU A 66 -16.12 8.17 5.26
CA GLU A 66 -16.50 7.21 6.32
C GLU A 66 -17.23 5.96 5.78
N LYS A 67 -18.09 6.13 4.77
CA LYS A 67 -18.78 5.01 4.09
C LYS A 67 -17.85 4.04 3.34
N ASP A 68 -16.62 4.47 3.06
CA ASP A 68 -15.61 3.63 2.42
C ASP A 68 -14.99 2.63 3.41
N PHE A 69 -15.32 2.70 4.71
CA PHE A 69 -14.78 1.84 5.76
C PHE A 69 -15.88 1.09 6.51
N ILE A 70 -15.54 -0.10 7.03
CA ILE A 70 -16.35 -0.87 7.99
C ILE A 70 -16.10 -0.36 9.41
N ASP A 71 -14.84 -0.04 9.70
CA ASP A 71 -14.37 0.50 10.97
C ASP A 71 -13.26 1.55 10.74
N PHE A 72 -12.26 1.62 11.62
CA PHE A 72 -11.23 2.66 11.56
C PHE A 72 -10.25 2.52 10.38
N ASP A 73 -10.00 1.31 9.91
CA ASP A 73 -8.97 0.98 8.92
C ASP A 73 -9.34 -0.15 7.95
N HIS A 74 -10.43 -0.89 8.18
CA HIS A 74 -10.90 -1.91 7.23
C HIS A 74 -11.86 -1.31 6.21
N MET A 75 -11.62 -1.58 4.92
CA MET A 75 -12.46 -1.08 3.83
C MET A 75 -13.84 -1.76 3.81
N SER A 76 -14.88 -0.98 3.53
CA SER A 76 -16.20 -1.50 3.14
C SER A 76 -16.16 -2.05 1.72
N GLU A 77 -17.24 -2.70 1.27
CA GLU A 77 -17.36 -3.11 -0.14
C GLU A 77 -17.23 -1.92 -1.10
N LEU A 78 -17.84 -0.78 -0.75
CA LEU A 78 -17.75 0.46 -1.53
C LEU A 78 -16.29 0.95 -1.60
N GLY A 79 -15.61 0.98 -0.47
CA GLY A 79 -14.23 1.40 -0.39
C GLY A 79 -13.26 0.44 -1.09
N ALA A 80 -13.49 -0.87 -1.00
CA ALA A 80 -12.73 -1.90 -1.68
C ALA A 80 -12.84 -1.78 -3.21
N ASN A 81 -14.05 -1.54 -3.72
CA ASN A 81 -14.27 -1.28 -5.15
C ASN A 81 -13.52 -0.03 -5.61
N LYS A 82 -13.55 1.04 -4.81
CA LYS A 82 -12.87 2.30 -5.09
C LYS A 82 -11.35 2.16 -5.14
N ILE A 83 -10.73 1.60 -4.10
CA ILE A 83 -9.27 1.42 -4.07
C ILE A 83 -8.81 0.45 -5.17
N THR A 84 -9.58 -0.59 -5.48
CA THR A 84 -9.31 -1.51 -6.60
C THR A 84 -9.26 -0.77 -7.92
N ASN A 85 -10.20 0.15 -8.17
CA ASN A 85 -10.19 0.98 -9.38
C ASN A 85 -8.97 1.90 -9.44
N MET A 86 -8.58 2.50 -8.30
CA MET A 86 -7.38 3.33 -8.22
C MET A 86 -6.11 2.52 -8.52
N ILE A 87 -5.94 1.36 -7.89
CA ILE A 87 -4.81 0.45 -8.14
C ILE A 87 -4.78 0.02 -9.62
N ASN A 88 -5.91 -0.39 -10.18
CA ASN A 88 -6.01 -0.78 -11.58
C ASN A 88 -5.61 0.35 -12.53
N ASN A 89 -5.99 1.59 -12.23
CA ASN A 89 -5.60 2.74 -13.04
C ASN A 89 -4.10 2.97 -12.99
N ILE A 90 -3.49 2.91 -11.80
CA ILE A 90 -2.03 3.04 -11.64
C ILE A 90 -1.31 1.94 -12.45
N LEU A 91 -1.70 0.68 -12.28
CA LEU A 91 -1.07 -0.46 -12.96
C LEU A 91 -1.30 -0.46 -14.49
N LYS A 92 -2.45 0.05 -14.96
CA LYS A 92 -2.73 0.18 -16.40
C LYS A 92 -1.99 1.35 -17.04
N CYS A 93 -1.87 2.49 -16.34
CA CYS A 93 -1.13 3.65 -16.84
C CYS A 93 0.35 3.29 -17.09
N GLU A 94 0.97 2.52 -16.21
CA GLU A 94 2.37 2.09 -16.38
C GLU A 94 2.58 1.19 -17.59
N LYS A 95 1.60 0.34 -17.92
CA LYS A 95 1.64 -0.49 -19.14
C LYS A 95 1.54 0.33 -20.44
N ARG A 96 1.03 1.57 -20.37
CA ARG A 96 0.83 2.44 -21.55
C ARG A 96 1.97 3.44 -21.78
N VAL A 97 2.83 3.70 -20.79
CA VAL A 97 3.97 4.62 -20.89
C VAL A 97 5.25 3.93 -21.42
N ASN A 98 5.25 2.60 -21.50
CA ASN A 98 6.36 1.78 -22.02
C ASN A 98 6.10 1.22 -23.45
N CYS A 99 5.39 1.97 -24.30
CA CYS A 99 5.21 1.66 -25.73
C CYS A 99 6.09 2.56 -26.60
#